data_AF-A0A662WS35-F1
#
_entry.id   AF-A0A662WS35-F1
#
_cell.length_a   1.000
_cell.length_b   1.000
_cell.length_c   1.000
_cell.angle_alpha   90.00
_cell.angle_beta   90.00
_cell.angle_gamma   90.00
#
_symmetry.space_group_name_H-M   'P 1'
#
loop_
_entity.id
_entity.type
_entity.pdbx_description
1 polymer ?
#
loop_
_entity_poly.entity_id
_entity_poly.type
_entity_poly.pdbx_seq_one_letter_code
_entity_poly.pdbx_strand_id
1 'polypeptide(L)'
;MEAENAEAEPGRGAGDEATALFNRQLDQQKLETLAARVAQLQDEDAALRARHDKREQETHEFVAYFQKEIQTRDKQLTKLGEELATVRLSHALTLEQMQQTRDAERQHLTQQAAANEEASAEQLFYLREELHQLELFREMKDSVAAKMKDLEAQLVLEKEKARETDGALERKFLEEKARLQKEHEKKIEVVKQQAKEDARNGLDADTRKIVTDNKRMGEELRFQLQMTEELQREKQHFEARAKTLQVELQLQVQKEGEFARQAQRQTRELTQLRSSLREAEQRLGAGLAAAARDTHTNVARGEREREELALEVDGLRKLLCLKNRELRNLRRLAQTVLDQRTDVEQFFLDALEHVKREIERERKAQREQEFERYHREVNRSQGLKPSLRFPKLQSPNNHNHTATAGARQAPESPSSQQHFSEKVDLRQLSWEDRERVLRLVFAKINGSQSYVDLQGDAPSHAAETPPNAPSCHHEPSPNQRERQRATAVYFATEPTPAVAPGRGSGRGAGDGGPMEMLSMSLSGMPLTPRVPNRLRTSEGK
;
A
#
# COMPACT_ATOMS: atom_id res chain seq x y z
N MET A 1 50.07 82.99 84.88
CA MET A 1 48.76 83.14 85.53
C MET A 1 48.43 81.80 86.13
N GLU A 2 48.27 81.57 87.42
CA GLU A 2 48.37 82.32 88.68
C GLU A 2 48.32 81.17 89.73
N ALA A 3 49.33 81.01 90.59
CA ALA A 3 49.30 81.37 92.02
C ALA A 3 48.17 80.63 92.79
N GLU A 4 48.53 79.63 93.59
CA GLU A 4 48.54 79.69 95.08
C GLU A 4 47.18 79.32 95.69
N ASN A 5 47.12 78.25 96.49
CA ASN A 5 47.35 78.39 97.94
C ASN A 5 47.36 77.03 98.65
N ALA A 6 48.23 76.95 99.65
CA ALA A 6 48.31 75.89 100.64
C ALA A 6 47.49 76.26 101.88
N GLU A 7 46.92 75.28 102.57
CA GLU A 7 46.73 75.35 104.02
C GLU A 7 46.58 73.94 104.63
N ALA A 8 47.08 73.80 105.85
CA ALA A 8 47.49 72.56 106.48
C ALA A 8 46.57 72.13 107.64
N GLU A 9 46.42 70.79 107.78
CA GLU A 9 46.29 70.01 109.04
C GLU A 9 45.04 70.23 109.96
N PRO A 10 44.74 69.32 110.92
CA PRO A 10 44.68 67.85 110.84
C PRO A 10 43.45 67.27 111.58
N GLY A 11 43.20 65.96 111.43
CA GLY A 11 42.59 65.19 112.53
C GLY A 11 41.58 64.10 112.18
N ARG A 12 42.02 62.86 112.42
CA ARG A 12 41.26 61.69 112.90
C ARG A 12 40.35 60.94 111.90
N GLY A 13 40.88 59.79 111.48
CA GLY A 13 40.36 58.54 112.01
C GLY A 13 39.83 57.55 110.97
N ALA A 14 40.72 56.66 110.50
CA ALA A 14 40.62 55.19 110.39
C ALA A 14 39.32 54.48 109.93
N GLY A 15 38.26 55.18 109.54
CA GLY A 15 37.04 54.66 108.93
C GLY A 15 37.00 54.83 107.40
N ASP A 16 37.87 55.69 106.86
CA ASP A 16 37.92 56.01 105.42
C ASP A 16 38.70 55.01 104.56
N GLU A 17 39.64 54.23 105.14
CA GLU A 17 40.33 53.18 104.40
C GLU A 17 39.42 51.99 104.08
N ALA A 18 38.49 51.65 104.97
CA ALA A 18 37.53 50.56 104.76
C ALA A 18 36.43 50.94 103.75
N THR A 19 35.93 52.19 103.78
CA THR A 19 34.99 52.71 102.77
C THR A 19 35.67 52.93 101.43
N ALA A 20 36.92 53.39 101.38
CA ALA A 20 37.70 53.48 100.14
C ALA A 20 38.00 52.10 99.52
N LEU A 21 38.32 51.08 100.35
CA LEU A 21 38.49 49.70 99.89
C LEU A 21 37.17 49.08 99.40
N PHE A 22 36.05 49.34 100.09
CA PHE A 22 34.73 48.89 99.67
C PHE A 22 34.26 49.57 98.39
N ASN A 23 34.44 50.88 98.24
CA ASN A 23 34.15 51.60 97.01
C ASN A 23 35.04 51.13 95.86
N ARG A 24 36.32 50.87 96.12
CA ARG A 24 37.24 50.27 95.14
C ARG A 24 36.83 48.86 94.74
N GLN A 25 36.33 48.04 95.68
CA GLN A 25 35.78 46.71 95.37
C GLN A 25 34.47 46.81 94.59
N LEU A 26 33.59 47.75 94.92
CA LEU A 26 32.33 47.97 94.23
C LEU A 26 32.56 48.51 92.80
N ASP A 27 33.54 49.40 92.62
CA ASP A 27 33.95 49.91 91.32
C ASP A 27 34.72 48.86 90.51
N GLN A 28 35.52 48.00 91.16
CA GLN A 28 36.08 46.79 90.52
C GLN A 28 34.97 45.84 90.06
N GLN A 29 33.94 45.60 90.87
CA GLN A 29 32.79 44.79 90.46
C GLN A 29 32.03 45.43 89.29
N LYS A 30 31.81 46.75 89.31
CA LYS A 30 31.21 47.46 88.17
C LYS A 30 32.07 47.36 86.92
N LEU A 31 33.38 47.56 87.04
CA LEU A 31 34.34 47.42 85.93
C LEU A 31 34.37 45.98 85.41
N GLU A 32 34.32 44.97 86.27
CA GLU A 32 34.22 43.56 85.88
C GLU A 32 32.90 43.26 85.15
N THR A 33 31.76 43.81 85.63
CA THR A 33 30.46 43.62 84.95
C THR A 33 30.41 44.34 83.60
N LEU A 34 30.99 45.54 83.50
CA LEU A 34 31.10 46.28 82.24
C LEU A 34 32.08 45.59 81.29
N ALA A 35 33.22 45.09 81.77
CA ALA A 35 34.17 44.33 80.98
C ALA A 35 33.56 43.02 80.48
N ALA A 36 32.81 42.30 81.32
CA ALA A 36 32.05 41.11 80.92
C ALA A 36 30.97 41.44 79.88
N ARG A 37 30.29 42.59 80.00
CA ARG A 37 29.31 43.03 79.00
C ARG A 37 29.97 43.45 77.68
N VAL A 38 31.13 44.10 77.72
CA VAL A 38 31.91 44.44 76.52
C VAL A 38 32.42 43.18 75.85
N ALA A 39 32.94 42.20 76.61
CA ALA A 39 33.33 40.90 76.07
C ALA A 39 32.14 40.18 75.43
N GLN A 40 30.97 40.16 76.10
CA GLN A 40 29.75 39.58 75.54
C GLN A 40 29.33 40.28 74.24
N LEU A 41 29.36 41.61 74.18
CA LEU A 41 29.03 42.36 72.95
C LEU A 41 30.06 42.12 71.84
N GLN A 42 31.34 41.94 72.18
CA GLN A 42 32.39 41.57 71.23
C GLN A 42 32.17 40.15 70.69
N ASP A 43 31.79 39.20 71.55
CA ASP A 43 31.44 37.84 71.15
C ASP A 43 30.16 37.81 70.30
N GLU A 44 29.15 38.61 70.65
CA GLU A 44 27.91 38.77 69.86
C GLU A 44 28.19 39.41 68.49
N ASP A 45 29.00 40.47 68.42
CA ASP A 45 29.43 41.11 67.17
C ASP A 45 30.27 40.16 66.30
N ALA A 46 31.18 39.39 66.92
CA ALA A 46 31.95 38.35 66.23
C ALA A 46 31.03 37.23 65.70
N ALA A 47 30.04 36.79 66.48
CA ALA A 47 29.06 35.80 66.04
C ALA A 47 28.14 36.31 64.93
N LEU A 48 27.75 37.59 64.97
CA LEU A 48 26.96 38.23 63.91
C LEU A 48 27.76 38.38 62.61
N ARG A 49 29.04 38.76 62.69
CA ARG A 49 29.95 38.77 61.52
C ARG A 49 30.10 37.37 60.94
N ALA A 50 30.38 36.37 61.76
CA ALA A 50 30.48 34.98 61.28
C ALA A 50 29.18 34.48 60.61
N ARG A 51 28.00 34.85 61.14
CA ARG A 51 26.71 34.55 60.50
C ARG A 51 26.46 35.35 59.22
N HIS A 52 26.97 36.57 59.11
CA HIS A 52 26.91 37.37 57.90
C HIS A 52 27.79 36.76 56.82
N ASP A 53 29.07 36.51 57.13
CA ASP A 53 30.05 35.90 56.23
C ASP A 53 29.57 34.54 55.74
N LYS A 54 28.99 33.72 56.63
CA LYS A 54 28.40 32.44 56.25
C LYS A 54 27.22 32.61 55.27
N ARG A 55 26.32 33.56 55.52
CA ARG A 55 25.20 33.83 54.60
C ARG A 55 25.70 34.35 53.26
N GLU A 56 26.71 35.22 53.25
CA GLU A 56 27.33 35.72 52.02
C GLU A 56 27.98 34.57 51.23
N GLN A 57 28.73 33.69 51.89
CA GLN A 57 29.29 32.48 51.28
C GLN A 57 28.18 31.59 50.69
N GLU A 58 27.14 31.28 51.45
CA GLU A 58 25.98 30.51 50.96
C GLU A 58 25.34 31.20 49.74
N THR A 59 25.17 32.54 49.75
CA THR A 59 24.63 33.26 48.57
C THR A 59 25.56 33.20 47.36
N HIS A 60 26.87 33.31 47.55
CA HIS A 60 27.84 33.17 46.47
C HIS A 60 27.86 31.76 45.89
N GLU A 61 27.76 30.73 46.75
CA GLU A 61 27.64 29.34 46.34
C GLU A 61 26.36 29.09 45.52
N PHE A 62 25.21 29.63 45.96
CA PHE A 62 23.97 29.55 45.20
C PHE A 62 24.08 30.24 43.85
N VAL A 63 24.60 31.47 43.81
CA VAL A 63 24.79 32.23 42.56
C VAL A 63 25.75 31.49 41.63
N ALA A 64 26.86 30.98 42.14
CA ALA A 64 27.84 30.22 41.35
C ALA A 64 27.22 28.92 40.80
N TYR A 65 26.43 28.21 41.60
CA TYR A 65 25.71 27.02 41.17
C TYR A 65 24.71 27.35 40.05
N PHE A 66 23.84 28.36 40.23
CA PHE A 66 22.88 28.75 39.21
C PHE A 66 23.54 29.26 37.94
N GLN A 67 24.63 30.02 38.06
CA GLN A 67 25.38 30.50 36.90
C GLN A 67 26.01 29.34 36.12
N LYS A 68 26.56 28.34 36.81
CA LYS A 68 27.07 27.12 36.18
C LYS A 68 25.96 26.30 35.52
N GLU A 69 24.81 26.18 36.17
CA GLU A 69 23.65 25.45 35.66
C GLU A 69 23.06 26.14 34.42
N ILE A 70 22.92 27.48 34.44
CA ILE A 70 22.51 28.29 33.29
C ILE A 70 23.49 28.08 32.14
N GLN A 71 24.80 28.22 32.38
CA GLN A 71 25.81 27.98 31.34
C GLN A 71 25.77 26.55 30.77
N THR A 72 25.43 25.57 31.60
CA THR A 72 25.30 24.17 31.15
C THR A 72 24.07 23.99 30.27
N ARG A 73 22.93 24.58 30.66
CA ARG A 73 21.71 24.61 29.83
C ARG A 73 21.90 25.40 28.54
N ASP A 74 22.57 26.55 28.58
CA ASP A 74 22.88 27.34 27.39
C ASP A 74 23.74 26.55 26.41
N LYS A 75 24.77 25.84 26.88
CA LYS A 75 25.57 24.93 26.05
C LYS A 75 24.76 23.79 25.46
N GLN A 76 23.76 23.27 26.18
CA GLN A 76 22.85 22.26 25.64
C GLN A 76 21.91 22.85 24.59
N LEU A 77 21.38 24.05 24.82
CA LEU A 77 20.53 24.76 23.87
C LEU A 77 21.29 25.08 22.57
N THR A 78 22.55 25.53 22.65
CA THR A 78 23.35 25.78 21.44
C THR A 78 23.62 24.49 20.68
N LYS A 79 23.98 23.40 21.37
CA LYS A 79 24.19 22.09 20.73
C LYS A 79 22.93 21.57 20.03
N LEU A 80 21.79 21.57 20.73
CA LEU A 80 20.52 21.15 20.15
C LEU A 80 20.09 22.07 18.99
N GLY A 81 20.39 23.37 19.08
CA GLY A 81 20.17 24.34 18.01
C GLY A 81 21.00 24.04 16.76
N GLU A 82 22.28 23.73 16.93
CA GLU A 82 23.19 23.31 15.86
C GLU A 82 22.77 21.98 15.22
N GLU A 83 22.44 20.97 16.04
CA GLU A 83 21.94 19.67 15.57
C GLU A 83 20.65 19.83 14.77
N LEU A 84 19.70 20.63 15.26
CA LEU A 84 18.45 20.89 14.56
C LEU A 84 18.67 21.68 13.26
N ALA A 85 19.62 22.62 13.23
CA ALA A 85 19.99 23.33 12.00
C ALA A 85 20.63 22.40 10.96
N THR A 86 21.54 21.52 11.38
CA THR A 86 22.20 20.55 10.48
C THR A 86 21.21 19.53 9.91
N VAL A 87 20.27 19.03 10.72
CA VAL A 87 19.20 18.12 10.26
C VAL A 87 18.25 18.83 9.29
N ARG A 88 17.88 20.08 9.56
CA ARG A 88 17.05 20.87 8.64
C ARG A 88 17.73 21.09 7.30
N LEU A 89 19.03 21.42 7.32
CA LEU A 89 19.81 21.63 6.10
C LEU A 89 19.98 20.34 5.30
N SER A 90 20.33 19.22 5.95
CA SER A 90 20.49 17.94 5.26
C SER A 90 19.17 17.45 4.65
N HIS A 91 18.05 17.61 5.37
CA HIS A 91 16.73 17.30 4.84
C HIS A 91 16.32 18.21 3.67
N ALA A 92 16.65 19.51 3.73
CA ALA A 92 16.40 20.41 2.61
C ALA A 92 17.19 20.01 1.36
N LEU A 93 18.47 19.64 1.53
CA LEU A 93 19.32 19.17 0.43
C LEU A 93 18.84 17.84 -0.15
N THR A 94 18.40 16.88 0.68
CA THR A 94 17.87 15.61 0.17
C THR A 94 16.56 15.82 -0.59
N LEU A 95 15.68 16.71 -0.11
CA LEU A 95 14.46 17.08 -0.85
C LEU A 95 14.78 17.72 -2.20
N GLU A 96 15.73 18.65 -2.25
CA GLU A 96 16.15 19.30 -3.49
C GLU A 96 16.75 18.30 -4.48
N GLN A 97 17.62 17.40 -4.02
CA GLN A 97 18.18 16.33 -4.85
C GLN A 97 17.08 15.42 -5.40
N MET A 98 16.12 15.01 -4.57
CA MET A 98 15.00 14.18 -5.00
C MET A 98 14.07 14.89 -5.99
N GLN A 99 13.94 16.22 -5.90
CA GLN A 99 13.20 17.00 -6.88
C GLN A 99 13.96 17.07 -8.22
N GLN A 100 15.27 17.34 -8.17
CA GLN A 100 16.12 17.41 -9.37
C GLN A 100 16.15 16.07 -10.12
N THR A 101 16.24 14.94 -9.41
CA THR A 101 16.21 13.61 -10.05
C THR A 101 14.86 13.34 -10.71
N ARG A 102 13.75 13.64 -10.03
CA ARG A 102 12.40 13.52 -10.60
C ARG A 102 12.20 14.41 -11.82
N ASP A 103 12.69 15.65 -11.78
CA ASP A 103 12.58 16.57 -12.90
C ASP A 103 13.42 16.11 -14.10
N ALA A 104 14.63 15.60 -13.86
CA ALA A 104 15.46 15.01 -14.90
C ALA A 104 14.83 13.76 -15.52
N GLU A 105 14.28 12.85 -14.71
CA GLU A 105 13.55 11.67 -15.18
C GLU A 105 12.32 12.07 -16.00
N ARG A 106 11.55 13.08 -15.54
CA ARG A 106 10.40 13.61 -16.28
C ARG A 106 10.81 14.19 -17.62
N GLN A 107 11.89 14.98 -17.66
CA GLN A 107 12.41 15.54 -18.91
C GLN A 107 12.88 14.43 -19.86
N HIS A 108 13.61 13.43 -19.37
CA HIS A 108 14.06 12.30 -20.18
C HIS A 108 12.88 11.52 -20.78
N LEU A 109 11.86 11.19 -19.97
CA LEU A 109 10.66 10.50 -20.46
C LEU A 109 9.89 11.34 -21.48
N THR A 110 9.82 12.65 -21.28
CA THR A 110 9.14 13.58 -22.20
C THR A 110 9.89 13.64 -23.54
N GLN A 111 11.22 13.75 -23.51
CA GLN A 111 12.06 13.75 -24.72
C GLN A 111 11.97 12.41 -25.47
N GLN A 112 11.99 11.29 -24.75
CA GLN A 112 11.84 9.97 -25.33
C GLN A 112 10.46 9.78 -25.98
N ALA A 113 9.40 10.25 -25.33
CA ALA A 113 8.05 10.24 -25.90
C ALA A 113 7.97 11.10 -27.17
N ALA A 114 8.50 12.32 -27.15
CA ALA A 114 8.54 13.20 -28.31
C ALA A 114 9.31 12.60 -29.49
N ALA A 115 10.48 12.00 -29.24
CA ALA A 115 11.27 11.33 -30.28
C ALA A 115 10.54 10.11 -30.88
N ASN A 116 9.85 9.33 -30.05
CA ASN A 116 9.05 8.20 -30.53
C ASN A 116 7.82 8.65 -31.35
N GLU A 117 7.18 9.74 -30.95
CA GLU A 117 6.08 10.36 -31.69
C GLU A 117 6.55 10.88 -33.05
N GLU A 118 7.69 11.57 -33.10
CA GLU A 118 8.31 12.06 -34.34
C GLU A 118 8.67 10.91 -35.28
N ALA A 119 9.36 9.87 -34.79
CA ALA A 119 9.71 8.69 -35.58
C ALA A 119 8.47 7.95 -36.12
N SER A 120 7.39 7.87 -35.32
CA SER A 120 6.13 7.26 -35.76
C SER A 120 5.40 8.14 -36.79
N ALA A 121 5.46 9.47 -36.64
CA ALA A 121 4.88 10.41 -37.59
C ALA A 121 5.58 10.34 -38.96
N GLU A 122 6.90 10.21 -38.98
CA GLU A 122 7.68 9.99 -40.21
C GLU A 122 7.28 8.67 -40.89
N GLN A 123 7.17 7.57 -40.15
CA GLN A 123 6.72 6.30 -40.71
C GLN A 123 5.30 6.39 -41.29
N LEU A 124 4.39 7.06 -40.59
CA LEU A 124 3.03 7.31 -41.09
C LEU A 124 3.04 8.17 -42.36
N PHE A 125 3.96 9.14 -42.46
CA PHE A 125 4.12 9.95 -43.66
C PHE A 125 4.57 9.09 -44.86
N TYR A 126 5.62 8.27 -44.69
CA TYR A 126 6.10 7.40 -45.76
C TYR A 126 5.04 6.39 -46.21
N LEU A 127 4.34 5.74 -45.28
CA LEU A 127 3.28 4.79 -45.62
C LEU A 127 2.10 5.46 -46.33
N ARG A 128 1.77 6.71 -45.98
CA ARG A 128 0.75 7.48 -46.70
C ARG A 128 1.20 7.82 -48.12
N GLU A 129 2.46 8.16 -48.31
CA GLU A 129 3.03 8.44 -49.63
C GLU A 129 3.07 7.19 -50.51
N GLU A 130 3.49 6.04 -49.97
CA GLU A 130 3.44 4.74 -50.67
C GLU A 130 2.01 4.36 -51.05
N LEU A 131 1.04 4.55 -50.13
CA LEU A 131 -0.36 4.26 -50.40
C LEU A 131 -0.90 5.16 -51.53
N HIS A 132 -0.56 6.45 -51.52
CA HIS A 132 -0.92 7.36 -52.60
C HIS A 132 -0.33 6.94 -53.95
N GLN A 133 0.94 6.51 -53.98
CA GLN A 133 1.57 5.97 -55.19
C GLN A 133 0.86 4.70 -55.70
N LEU A 134 0.43 3.82 -54.80
CA LEU A 134 -0.33 2.62 -55.14
C LEU A 134 -1.73 2.95 -55.68
N GLU A 135 -2.39 3.98 -55.14
CA GLU A 135 -3.66 4.49 -55.67
C GLU A 135 -3.51 4.99 -57.11
N LEU A 136 -2.50 5.82 -57.37
CA LEU A 136 -2.18 6.31 -58.71
C LEU A 136 -1.86 5.16 -59.68
N PHE A 137 -1.08 4.17 -59.23
CA PHE A 137 -0.78 2.99 -60.03
C PHE A 137 -2.05 2.18 -60.37
N ARG A 138 -2.95 2.03 -59.41
CA ARG A 138 -4.24 1.34 -59.61
C ARG A 138 -5.10 2.08 -60.64
N GLU A 139 -5.23 3.40 -60.52
CA GLU A 139 -5.99 4.22 -61.49
C GLU A 139 -5.40 4.12 -62.90
N MET A 140 -4.07 4.19 -63.04
CA MET A 140 -3.40 4.02 -64.32
C MET A 140 -3.63 2.62 -64.90
N LYS A 141 -3.52 1.58 -64.07
CA LYS A 141 -3.79 0.18 -64.48
C LYS A 141 -5.23 0.02 -64.97
N ASP A 142 -6.20 0.56 -64.24
CA ASP A 142 -7.62 0.49 -64.61
C ASP A 142 -7.88 1.25 -65.93
N SER A 143 -7.24 2.40 -66.13
CA SER A 143 -7.29 3.16 -67.39
C SER A 143 -6.71 2.37 -68.57
N VAL A 144 -5.57 1.71 -68.40
CA VAL A 144 -4.95 0.88 -69.44
C VAL A 144 -5.81 -0.35 -69.74
N ALA A 145 -6.34 -1.01 -68.71
CA ALA A 145 -7.21 -2.16 -68.87
C ALA A 145 -8.50 -1.81 -69.64
N ALA A 146 -9.10 -0.65 -69.35
CA ALA A 146 -10.25 -0.15 -70.09
C ALA A 146 -9.91 0.08 -71.58
N LYS A 147 -8.79 0.76 -71.87
CA LYS A 147 -8.33 0.99 -73.24
C LYS A 147 -8.05 -0.31 -74.00
N MET A 148 -7.46 -1.31 -73.34
CA MET A 148 -7.21 -2.62 -73.94
C MET A 148 -8.54 -3.31 -74.30
N LYS A 149 -9.52 -3.29 -73.40
CA LYS A 149 -10.86 -3.84 -73.65
C LYS A 149 -11.57 -3.13 -74.82
N ASP A 150 -11.46 -1.81 -74.90
CA ASP A 150 -12.05 -1.03 -75.99
C ASP A 150 -11.40 -1.36 -77.34
N LEU A 151 -10.06 -1.48 -77.37
CA LEU A 151 -9.32 -1.87 -78.58
C LEU A 151 -9.63 -3.32 -79.00
N GLU A 152 -9.76 -4.24 -78.05
CA GLU A 152 -10.18 -5.61 -78.32
C GLU A 152 -11.59 -5.65 -78.93
N ALA A 153 -12.54 -4.87 -78.37
CA ALA A 153 -13.89 -4.76 -78.91
C ALA A 153 -13.92 -4.16 -80.32
N GLN A 154 -13.13 -3.10 -80.57
CA GLN A 154 -12.98 -2.51 -81.90
C GLN A 154 -12.39 -3.51 -82.90
N LEU A 155 -11.39 -4.29 -82.50
CA LEU A 155 -10.75 -5.28 -83.36
C LEU A 155 -11.71 -6.42 -83.73
N VAL A 156 -12.57 -6.86 -82.79
CA VAL A 156 -13.63 -7.84 -83.07
C VAL A 156 -14.63 -7.27 -84.06
N LEU A 157 -15.12 -6.04 -83.84
CA LEU A 157 -16.07 -5.37 -84.72
C LEU A 157 -15.52 -5.22 -86.15
N GLU A 158 -14.27 -4.80 -86.30
CA GLU A 158 -13.64 -4.67 -87.62
C GLU A 158 -13.43 -6.03 -88.30
N LYS A 159 -13.11 -7.09 -87.54
CA LYS A 159 -13.05 -8.47 -88.09
C LYS A 159 -14.41 -8.96 -88.55
N GLU A 160 -15.48 -8.67 -87.81
CA GLU A 160 -16.85 -9.01 -88.21
C GLU A 160 -17.24 -8.27 -89.47
N LYS A 161 -17.01 -6.95 -89.54
CA LYS A 161 -17.24 -6.15 -90.75
C LYS A 161 -16.47 -6.69 -91.96
N ALA A 162 -15.17 -6.98 -91.79
CA ALA A 162 -14.35 -7.54 -92.87
C ALA A 162 -14.90 -8.90 -93.34
N ARG A 163 -15.30 -9.76 -92.41
CA ARG A 163 -15.92 -11.06 -92.71
C ARG A 163 -17.26 -10.90 -93.44
N GLU A 164 -18.08 -9.93 -93.05
CA GLU A 164 -19.33 -9.61 -93.73
C GLU A 164 -19.10 -9.10 -95.15
N THR A 165 -18.10 -8.23 -95.35
CA THR A 165 -17.74 -7.73 -96.68
C THR A 165 -17.21 -8.84 -97.57
N ASP A 166 -16.33 -9.71 -97.06
CA ASP A 166 -15.83 -10.87 -97.81
C ASP A 166 -16.97 -11.82 -98.16
N GLY A 167 -17.84 -12.15 -97.20
CA GLY A 167 -19.02 -12.99 -97.46
C GLY A 167 -20.01 -12.35 -98.44
N ALA A 168 -20.09 -11.02 -98.52
CA ALA A 168 -20.90 -10.33 -99.53
C ALA A 168 -20.26 -10.38 -100.92
N LEU A 169 -18.94 -10.25 -101.01
CA LEU A 169 -18.19 -10.38 -102.27
C LEU A 169 -18.23 -11.82 -102.78
N GLU A 170 -18.01 -12.81 -101.93
CA GLU A 170 -18.12 -14.23 -102.27
C GLU A 170 -19.50 -14.58 -102.81
N ARG A 171 -20.58 -14.08 -102.18
CA ARG A 171 -21.95 -14.25 -102.68
C ARG A 171 -22.10 -13.70 -104.10
N LYS A 172 -21.62 -12.47 -104.35
CA LYS A 172 -21.65 -11.87 -105.70
C LYS A 172 -20.86 -12.68 -106.72
N PHE A 173 -19.66 -13.15 -106.36
CA PHE A 173 -18.84 -13.99 -107.24
C PHE A 173 -19.48 -15.35 -107.52
N LEU A 174 -20.09 -15.98 -106.52
CA LEU A 174 -20.82 -17.24 -106.69
C LEU A 174 -22.06 -17.05 -107.57
N GLU A 175 -22.81 -15.97 -107.40
CA GLU A 175 -23.95 -15.64 -108.25
C GLU A 175 -23.53 -15.41 -109.71
N GLU A 176 -22.48 -14.63 -109.95
CA GLU A 176 -21.95 -14.40 -111.30
C GLU A 176 -21.40 -15.68 -111.92
N LYS A 177 -20.63 -16.47 -111.15
CA LYS A 177 -20.12 -17.77 -111.59
C LYS A 177 -21.27 -18.72 -111.93
N ALA A 178 -22.29 -18.83 -111.07
CA ALA A 178 -23.46 -19.66 -111.33
C ALA A 178 -24.22 -19.19 -112.58
N ARG A 179 -24.34 -17.89 -112.80
CA ARG A 179 -24.94 -17.33 -114.01
C ARG A 179 -24.15 -17.72 -115.26
N LEU A 180 -22.83 -17.46 -115.28
CA LEU A 180 -21.94 -17.83 -116.39
C LEU A 180 -21.95 -19.34 -116.64
N GLN A 181 -21.90 -20.13 -115.58
CA GLN A 181 -21.91 -21.59 -115.65
C GLN A 181 -23.25 -22.09 -116.20
N LYS A 182 -24.39 -21.49 -115.83
CA LYS A 182 -25.70 -21.77 -116.43
C LYS A 182 -25.76 -21.38 -117.91
N GLU A 183 -25.12 -20.27 -118.32
CA GLU A 183 -25.00 -19.89 -119.73
C GLU A 183 -24.15 -20.89 -120.53
N HIS A 184 -23.02 -21.33 -119.97
CA HIS A 184 -22.17 -22.36 -120.57
C HIS A 184 -22.86 -23.72 -120.61
N GLU A 185 -23.51 -24.14 -119.51
CA GLU A 185 -24.31 -25.35 -119.44
C GLU A 185 -25.40 -25.32 -120.50
N LYS A 186 -26.17 -24.24 -120.66
CA LYS A 186 -27.14 -24.13 -121.76
C LYS A 186 -26.51 -24.36 -123.13
N LYS A 187 -25.34 -23.77 -123.41
CA LYS A 187 -24.62 -23.98 -124.68
C LYS A 187 -24.17 -25.44 -124.84
N ILE A 188 -23.62 -26.03 -123.78
CA ILE A 188 -23.20 -27.44 -123.74
C ILE A 188 -24.43 -28.35 -123.87
N GLU A 189 -25.57 -28.02 -123.27
CA GLU A 189 -26.81 -28.79 -123.33
C GLU A 189 -27.34 -28.79 -124.75
N VAL A 190 -27.32 -27.65 -125.45
CA VAL A 190 -27.67 -27.57 -126.87
C VAL A 190 -26.74 -28.45 -127.71
N VAL A 191 -25.42 -28.34 -127.52
CA VAL A 191 -24.44 -29.19 -128.25
C VAL A 191 -24.59 -30.67 -127.89
N LYS A 192 -24.84 -31.00 -126.61
CA LYS A 192 -25.06 -32.37 -126.13
C LYS A 192 -26.39 -32.92 -126.62
N GLN A 193 -27.45 -32.12 -126.66
CA GLN A 193 -28.74 -32.54 -127.20
C GLN A 193 -28.56 -32.85 -128.67
N GLN A 194 -27.92 -31.95 -129.43
CA GLN A 194 -27.62 -32.16 -130.84
C GLN A 194 -26.76 -33.42 -131.07
N ALA A 195 -25.67 -33.59 -130.32
CA ALA A 195 -24.83 -34.79 -130.39
C ALA A 195 -25.53 -36.07 -129.89
N LYS A 196 -26.39 -36.00 -128.86
CA LYS A 196 -27.19 -37.14 -128.37
C LYS A 196 -28.29 -37.51 -129.35
N GLU A 197 -28.86 -36.53 -130.04
CA GLU A 197 -29.90 -36.72 -131.05
C GLU A 197 -29.26 -37.36 -132.29
N ASP A 198 -28.10 -36.87 -132.73
CA ASP A 198 -27.28 -37.48 -133.78
C ASP A 198 -26.80 -38.91 -133.39
N ALA A 199 -26.33 -39.12 -132.16
CA ALA A 199 -25.93 -40.44 -131.68
C ALA A 199 -27.13 -41.39 -131.50
N ARG A 200 -28.26 -40.92 -130.97
CA ARG A 200 -29.49 -41.71 -130.79
C ARG A 200 -30.07 -42.14 -132.13
N ASN A 201 -29.96 -41.29 -133.15
CA ASN A 201 -30.35 -41.58 -134.52
C ASN A 201 -29.38 -42.57 -135.21
N GLY A 202 -28.13 -42.68 -134.72
CA GLY A 202 -27.11 -43.61 -135.25
C GLY A 202 -26.87 -44.89 -134.44
N LEU A 203 -27.61 -45.14 -133.36
CA LEU A 203 -27.41 -46.31 -132.50
C LEU A 203 -28.39 -47.44 -132.83
N ASP A 204 -27.90 -48.67 -132.90
CA ASP A 204 -28.70 -49.89 -133.05
C ASP A 204 -29.46 -50.25 -131.75
N ALA A 205 -30.45 -51.14 -131.85
CA ALA A 205 -31.34 -51.49 -130.74
C ALA A 205 -30.62 -52.12 -129.53
N ASP A 206 -29.61 -52.96 -129.76
CA ASP A 206 -28.81 -53.57 -128.68
C ASP A 206 -27.96 -52.54 -127.95
N THR A 207 -27.38 -51.57 -128.65
CA THR A 207 -26.58 -50.51 -128.05
C THR A 207 -27.43 -49.62 -127.16
N ARG A 208 -28.70 -49.37 -127.52
CA ARG A 208 -29.66 -48.66 -126.64
C ARG A 208 -29.95 -49.43 -125.35
N LYS A 209 -30.03 -50.76 -125.40
CA LYS A 209 -30.24 -51.63 -124.23
C LYS A 209 -29.03 -51.61 -123.29
N ILE A 210 -27.81 -51.68 -123.83
CA ILE A 210 -26.56 -51.56 -123.05
C ILE A 210 -26.48 -50.20 -122.36
N VAL A 211 -26.93 -49.12 -123.01
CA VAL A 211 -26.98 -47.78 -122.42
C VAL A 211 -27.99 -47.71 -121.26
N THR A 212 -29.15 -48.34 -121.36
CA THR A 212 -30.12 -48.39 -120.24
C THR A 212 -29.59 -49.20 -119.07
N ASP A 213 -28.92 -50.34 -119.31
CA ASP A 213 -28.33 -51.14 -118.24
C ASP A 213 -27.15 -50.43 -117.57
N ASN A 214 -26.28 -49.76 -118.33
CA ASN A 214 -25.22 -48.91 -117.78
C ASN A 214 -25.78 -47.75 -116.96
N LYS A 215 -26.92 -47.17 -117.36
CA LYS A 215 -27.58 -46.13 -116.58
C LYS A 215 -28.05 -46.68 -115.23
N ARG A 216 -28.68 -47.85 -115.22
CA ARG A 216 -29.10 -48.53 -113.97
C ARG A 216 -27.90 -48.85 -113.07
N MET A 217 -26.82 -49.42 -113.63
CA MET A 217 -25.60 -49.70 -112.87
C MET A 217 -24.93 -48.42 -112.33
N GLY A 218 -24.97 -47.33 -113.10
CA GLY A 218 -24.46 -46.03 -112.65
C GLY A 218 -25.29 -45.41 -111.52
N GLU A 219 -26.60 -45.62 -111.51
CA GLU A 219 -27.49 -45.20 -110.40
C GLU A 219 -27.21 -46.01 -109.14
N GLU A 220 -27.06 -47.33 -109.26
CA GLU A 220 -26.68 -48.22 -108.14
C GLU A 220 -25.32 -47.84 -107.54
N LEU A 221 -24.30 -47.59 -108.38
CA LEU A 221 -22.98 -47.18 -107.92
C LEU A 221 -23.02 -45.84 -107.17
N ARG A 222 -23.83 -44.87 -107.63
CA ARG A 222 -24.00 -43.58 -106.93
C ARG A 222 -24.65 -43.76 -105.57
N PHE A 223 -25.67 -44.61 -105.47
CA PHE A 223 -26.31 -44.92 -104.19
C PHE A 223 -25.30 -45.54 -103.22
N GLN A 224 -24.49 -46.50 -103.68
CA GLN A 224 -23.43 -47.12 -102.85
C GLN A 224 -22.35 -46.12 -102.43
N LEU A 225 -21.95 -45.19 -103.31
CA LEU A 225 -21.02 -44.12 -102.96
C LEU A 225 -21.60 -43.17 -101.90
N GLN A 226 -22.86 -42.75 -102.05
CA GLN A 226 -23.54 -41.91 -101.05
C GLN A 226 -23.58 -42.58 -99.68
N MET A 227 -23.98 -43.86 -99.62
CA MET A 227 -23.99 -44.65 -98.38
C MET A 227 -22.59 -44.75 -97.76
N THR A 228 -21.55 -44.96 -98.59
CA THR A 228 -20.16 -45.04 -98.12
C THR A 228 -19.68 -43.69 -97.55
N GLU A 229 -20.04 -42.58 -98.19
CA GLU A 229 -19.72 -41.24 -97.69
C GLU A 229 -20.44 -40.94 -96.37
N GLU A 230 -21.71 -41.31 -96.24
CA GLU A 230 -22.48 -41.17 -94.99
C GLU A 230 -21.82 -41.95 -93.85
N LEU A 231 -21.50 -43.23 -94.07
CA LEU A 231 -20.78 -44.05 -93.10
C LEU A 231 -19.39 -43.47 -92.74
N GLN A 232 -18.68 -42.88 -93.71
CA GLN A 232 -17.41 -42.21 -93.44
C GLN A 232 -17.57 -40.95 -92.59
N ARG A 233 -18.61 -40.14 -92.84
CA ARG A 233 -18.94 -38.96 -92.01
C ARG A 233 -19.28 -39.37 -90.58
N GLU A 234 -20.09 -40.41 -90.41
CA GLU A 234 -20.43 -40.95 -89.08
C GLU A 234 -19.19 -41.47 -88.36
N LYS A 235 -18.34 -42.24 -89.05
CA LYS A 235 -17.05 -42.71 -88.49
C LYS A 235 -16.20 -41.53 -88.01
N GLN A 236 -16.01 -40.50 -88.83
CA GLN A 236 -15.23 -39.32 -88.46
C GLN A 236 -15.86 -38.58 -87.28
N HIS A 237 -17.20 -38.49 -87.22
CA HIS A 237 -17.92 -37.88 -86.11
C HIS A 237 -17.69 -38.65 -84.79
N PHE A 238 -17.80 -39.98 -84.82
CA PHE A 238 -17.53 -40.81 -83.64
C PHE A 238 -16.06 -40.75 -83.22
N GLU A 239 -15.10 -40.74 -84.16
CA GLU A 239 -13.68 -40.57 -83.86
C GLU A 239 -13.39 -39.21 -83.21
N ALA A 240 -13.99 -38.13 -83.70
CA ALA A 240 -13.85 -36.80 -83.11
C ALA A 240 -14.41 -36.79 -81.68
N ARG A 241 -15.61 -37.36 -81.48
CA ARG A 241 -16.24 -37.44 -80.16
C ARG A 241 -15.43 -38.30 -79.18
N ALA A 242 -14.86 -39.41 -79.64
CA ALA A 242 -13.98 -40.25 -78.84
C ALA A 242 -12.73 -39.48 -78.38
N LYS A 243 -12.11 -38.70 -79.27
CA LYS A 243 -10.95 -37.84 -78.92
C LYS A 243 -11.33 -36.79 -77.87
N THR A 244 -12.46 -36.10 -78.04
CA THR A 244 -12.94 -35.11 -77.07
C THR A 244 -13.17 -35.74 -75.70
N LEU A 245 -13.90 -36.86 -75.64
CA LEU A 245 -14.15 -37.59 -74.40
C LEU A 245 -12.86 -38.08 -73.72
N GLN A 246 -11.86 -38.47 -74.52
CA GLN A 246 -10.56 -38.90 -73.98
C GLN A 246 -9.82 -37.74 -73.30
N VAL A 247 -9.85 -36.54 -73.88
CA VAL A 247 -9.27 -35.33 -73.26
C VAL A 247 -10.04 -34.94 -72.00
N GLU A 248 -11.37 -34.98 -72.04
CA GLU A 248 -12.22 -34.72 -70.87
C GLU A 248 -11.92 -35.68 -69.72
N LEU A 249 -11.80 -36.98 -70.02
CA LEU A 249 -11.46 -38.00 -69.02
C LEU A 249 -10.08 -37.73 -68.39
N GLN A 250 -9.06 -37.40 -69.20
CA GLN A 250 -7.74 -37.05 -68.68
C GLN A 250 -7.78 -35.83 -67.78
N LEU A 251 -8.54 -34.79 -68.16
CA LEU A 251 -8.71 -33.61 -67.33
C LEU A 251 -9.40 -33.93 -66.01
N GLN A 252 -10.41 -34.81 -66.00
CA GLN A 252 -11.09 -35.23 -64.77
C GLN A 252 -10.14 -35.99 -63.83
N VAL A 253 -9.35 -36.92 -64.36
CA VAL A 253 -8.34 -37.65 -63.57
C VAL A 253 -7.32 -36.68 -62.94
N GLN A 254 -6.87 -35.67 -63.70
CA GLN A 254 -5.96 -34.65 -63.17
C GLN A 254 -6.62 -33.83 -62.05
N LYS A 255 -7.88 -33.40 -62.24
CA LYS A 255 -8.65 -32.67 -61.23
C LYS A 255 -8.82 -33.47 -59.94
N GLU A 256 -9.22 -34.74 -60.05
CA GLU A 256 -9.32 -35.66 -58.90
C GLU A 256 -7.98 -35.79 -58.17
N GLY A 257 -6.88 -35.88 -58.91
CA GLY A 257 -5.52 -35.88 -58.36
C GLY A 257 -5.19 -34.62 -57.56
N GLU A 258 -5.51 -33.43 -58.07
CA GLU A 258 -5.28 -32.17 -57.34
C GLU A 258 -6.16 -32.07 -56.09
N PHE A 259 -7.43 -32.45 -56.17
CA PHE A 259 -8.32 -32.46 -55.00
C PHE A 259 -7.84 -33.44 -53.92
N ALA A 260 -7.35 -34.62 -54.32
CA ALA A 260 -6.75 -35.57 -53.38
C ALA A 260 -5.51 -34.99 -52.68
N ARG A 261 -4.63 -34.28 -53.41
CA ARG A 261 -3.46 -33.61 -52.82
C ARG A 261 -3.87 -32.47 -51.88
N GLN A 262 -4.87 -31.67 -52.25
CA GLN A 262 -5.40 -30.61 -51.40
C GLN A 262 -5.99 -31.18 -50.11
N ALA A 263 -6.80 -32.23 -50.21
CA ALA A 263 -7.37 -32.92 -49.06
C ALA A 263 -6.27 -33.50 -48.15
N GLN A 264 -5.19 -34.05 -48.71
CA GLN A 264 -4.04 -34.51 -47.92
C GLN A 264 -3.34 -33.37 -47.18
N ARG A 265 -3.14 -32.21 -47.83
CA ARG A 265 -2.54 -31.02 -47.17
C ARG A 265 -3.41 -30.55 -46.00
N GLN A 266 -4.70 -30.38 -46.24
CA GLN A 266 -5.66 -29.99 -45.20
C GLN A 266 -5.71 -31.01 -44.05
N THR A 267 -5.64 -32.30 -44.36
CA THR A 267 -5.59 -33.35 -43.34
C THR A 267 -4.34 -33.23 -42.48
N ARG A 268 -3.16 -32.97 -43.08
CA ARG A 268 -1.91 -32.74 -42.35
C ARG A 268 -2.00 -31.50 -41.46
N GLU A 269 -2.48 -30.39 -41.98
CA GLU A 269 -2.70 -29.16 -41.20
C GLU A 269 -3.64 -29.40 -40.03
N LEU A 270 -4.77 -30.08 -40.25
CA LEU A 270 -5.70 -30.46 -39.18
C LEU A 270 -5.03 -31.37 -38.13
N THR A 271 -4.19 -32.32 -38.54
CA THR A 271 -3.47 -33.16 -37.57
C THR A 271 -2.47 -32.37 -36.73
N GLN A 272 -1.75 -31.43 -37.34
CA GLN A 272 -0.80 -30.54 -36.64
C GLN A 272 -1.51 -29.58 -35.69
N LEU A 273 -2.62 -28.97 -36.13
CA LEU A 273 -3.45 -28.12 -35.28
C LEU A 273 -4.02 -28.90 -34.10
N ARG A 274 -4.50 -30.13 -34.33
CA ARG A 274 -5.00 -31.01 -33.26
C ARG A 274 -3.91 -31.43 -32.27
N SER A 275 -2.68 -31.71 -32.73
CA SER A 275 -1.57 -32.01 -31.81
C SER A 275 -1.18 -30.77 -31.00
N SER A 276 -1.07 -29.61 -31.65
CA SER A 276 -0.79 -28.33 -30.97
C SER A 276 -1.86 -27.98 -29.93
N LEU A 277 -3.15 -28.15 -30.27
CA LEU A 277 -4.26 -27.97 -29.34
C LEU A 277 -4.13 -28.90 -28.13
N ARG A 278 -3.87 -30.19 -28.34
CA ARG A 278 -3.67 -31.15 -27.24
C ARG A 278 -2.50 -30.79 -26.35
N GLU A 279 -1.38 -30.35 -26.93
CA GLU A 279 -0.22 -29.91 -26.13
C GLU A 279 -0.55 -28.66 -25.32
N ALA A 280 -1.28 -27.70 -25.90
CA ALA A 280 -1.73 -26.51 -25.19
C ALA A 280 -2.69 -26.87 -24.04
N GLU A 281 -3.67 -27.74 -24.29
CA GLU A 281 -4.58 -28.27 -23.27
C GLU A 281 -3.82 -29.00 -22.16
N GLN A 282 -2.81 -29.80 -22.48
CA GLN A 282 -1.96 -30.48 -21.50
C GLN A 282 -1.14 -29.48 -20.66
N ARG A 283 -0.54 -28.47 -21.29
CA ARG A 283 0.22 -27.41 -20.58
C ARG A 283 -0.70 -26.62 -19.64
N LEU A 284 -1.89 -26.24 -20.11
CA LEU A 284 -2.89 -25.56 -19.30
C LEU A 284 -3.39 -26.44 -18.16
N GLY A 285 -3.70 -27.70 -18.43
CA GLY A 285 -4.11 -28.67 -17.41
C GLY A 285 -3.05 -28.89 -16.34
N ALA A 286 -1.78 -29.02 -16.74
CA ALA A 286 -0.65 -29.12 -15.81
C ALA A 286 -0.47 -27.85 -14.98
N GLY A 287 -0.59 -26.67 -15.60
CA GLY A 287 -0.52 -25.37 -14.92
C GLY A 287 -1.64 -25.18 -13.90
N LEU A 288 -2.88 -25.54 -14.25
CA LEU A 288 -4.02 -25.50 -13.32
C LEU A 288 -3.85 -26.49 -12.17
N ALA A 289 -3.34 -27.70 -12.45
CA ALA A 289 -3.06 -28.68 -11.40
C ALA A 289 -1.95 -28.22 -10.45
N ALA A 290 -0.90 -27.56 -10.97
CA ALA A 290 0.15 -26.96 -10.14
C ALA A 290 -0.40 -25.83 -9.26
N ALA A 291 -1.17 -24.90 -9.85
CA ALA A 291 -1.81 -23.82 -9.09
C ALA A 291 -2.77 -24.34 -8.02
N ALA A 292 -3.52 -25.42 -8.29
CA ALA A 292 -4.37 -26.08 -7.30
C ALA A 292 -3.56 -26.69 -6.14
N ARG A 293 -2.38 -27.26 -6.42
CA ARG A 293 -1.47 -27.74 -5.36
C ARG A 293 -0.90 -26.60 -4.55
N ASP A 294 -0.45 -25.53 -5.20
CA ASP A 294 0.13 -24.36 -4.53
C ASP A 294 -0.88 -23.63 -3.64
N THR A 295 -2.13 -23.52 -4.10
CA THR A 295 -3.21 -22.98 -3.26
C THR A 295 -3.47 -23.88 -2.05
N HIS A 296 -3.51 -25.19 -2.22
CA HIS A 296 -3.68 -26.12 -1.10
C HIS A 296 -2.53 -26.05 -0.09
N THR A 297 -1.27 -26.00 -0.55
CA THR A 297 -0.11 -25.89 0.35
C THR A 297 -0.08 -24.56 1.09
N ASN A 298 -0.43 -23.45 0.42
CA ASN A 298 -0.51 -22.13 1.04
C ASN A 298 -1.65 -22.04 2.07
N VAL A 299 -2.82 -22.62 1.77
CA VAL A 299 -3.93 -22.71 2.73
C VAL A 299 -3.50 -23.53 3.95
N ALA A 300 -2.94 -24.72 3.75
CA ALA A 300 -2.48 -25.57 4.85
C ALA A 300 -1.38 -24.90 5.69
N ARG A 301 -0.49 -24.12 5.07
CA ARG A 301 0.51 -23.32 5.79
C ARG A 301 -0.15 -22.22 6.61
N GLY A 302 -1.07 -21.45 6.01
CA GLY A 302 -1.79 -20.40 6.71
C GLY A 302 -2.67 -20.93 7.85
N GLU A 303 -3.22 -22.13 7.72
CA GLU A 303 -3.93 -22.81 8.81
C GLU A 303 -3.02 -23.14 9.99
N ARG A 304 -1.83 -23.70 9.73
CA ARG A 304 -0.84 -23.98 10.80
C ARG A 304 -0.38 -22.70 11.50
N GLU A 305 -0.04 -21.66 10.75
CA GLU A 305 0.37 -20.37 11.30
C GLU A 305 -0.76 -19.75 12.16
N ARG A 306 -2.01 -19.89 11.74
CA ARG A 306 -3.18 -19.46 12.54
C ARG A 306 -3.35 -20.27 13.82
N GLU A 307 -3.14 -21.58 13.77
CA GLU A 307 -3.20 -22.46 14.94
C GLU A 307 -2.11 -22.11 15.96
N GLU A 308 -0.88 -21.89 15.50
CA GLU A 308 0.25 -21.46 16.33
C GLU A 308 -0.04 -20.13 17.02
N LEU A 309 -0.47 -19.12 16.26
CA LEU A 309 -0.85 -17.81 16.81
C LEU A 309 -2.03 -17.92 17.79
N ALA A 310 -3.00 -18.79 17.52
CA ALA A 310 -4.12 -19.02 18.43
C ALA A 310 -3.63 -19.59 19.78
N LEU A 311 -2.70 -20.54 19.76
CA LEU A 311 -2.08 -21.10 20.96
C LEU A 311 -1.29 -20.05 21.75
N GLU A 312 -0.53 -19.19 21.06
CA GLU A 312 0.19 -18.08 21.69
C GLU A 312 -0.75 -17.08 22.36
N VAL A 313 -1.82 -16.67 21.67
CA VAL A 313 -2.83 -15.76 22.21
C VAL A 313 -3.47 -16.34 23.47
N ASP A 314 -3.84 -17.63 23.45
CA ASP A 314 -4.40 -18.29 24.62
C ASP A 314 -3.39 -18.44 25.77
N GLY A 315 -2.11 -18.69 25.46
CA GLY A 315 -1.01 -18.69 26.41
C GLY A 315 -0.84 -17.33 27.09
N LEU A 316 -0.79 -16.25 26.31
CA LEU A 316 -0.68 -14.87 26.80
C LEU A 316 -1.88 -14.47 27.65
N ARG A 317 -3.11 -14.84 27.24
CA ARG A 317 -4.33 -14.61 28.03
C ARG A 317 -4.26 -15.30 29.40
N LYS A 318 -3.82 -16.56 29.45
CA LYS A 318 -3.64 -17.30 30.73
C LYS A 318 -2.59 -16.63 31.62
N LEU A 319 -1.45 -16.24 31.04
CA LEU A 319 -0.37 -15.55 31.76
C LEU A 319 -0.85 -14.22 32.36
N LEU A 320 -1.58 -13.42 31.57
CA LEU A 320 -2.17 -12.16 32.01
C LEU A 320 -3.16 -12.38 33.17
N CYS A 321 -3.95 -13.45 33.11
CA CYS A 321 -4.89 -13.81 34.17
C CYS A 321 -4.17 -14.16 35.50
N LEU A 322 -3.07 -14.91 35.42
CA LEU A 322 -2.20 -15.22 36.57
C LEU A 322 -1.55 -13.95 37.15
N LYS A 323 -0.99 -13.09 36.29
CA LYS A 323 -0.39 -11.81 36.72
C LYS A 323 -1.41 -10.89 37.38
N ASN A 324 -2.63 -10.80 36.84
CA ASN A 324 -3.72 -10.07 37.48
C ASN A 324 -4.17 -10.68 38.82
N ARG A 325 -4.04 -11.99 39.00
CA ARG A 325 -4.30 -12.65 40.30
C ARG A 325 -3.19 -12.32 41.30
N GLU A 326 -1.92 -12.40 40.89
CA GLU A 326 -0.76 -12.00 41.70
C GLU A 326 -0.86 -10.54 42.13
N LEU A 327 -1.17 -9.62 41.19
CA LEU A 327 -1.38 -8.21 41.48
C LEU A 327 -2.51 -7.98 42.49
N ARG A 328 -3.62 -8.71 42.38
CA ARG A 328 -4.71 -8.64 43.38
C ARG A 328 -4.27 -9.13 44.74
N ASN A 329 -3.48 -10.20 44.80
CA ASN A 329 -2.92 -10.71 46.05
C ASN A 329 -1.94 -9.70 46.68
N LEU A 330 -1.05 -9.10 45.89
CA LEU A 330 -0.14 -8.05 46.35
C LEU A 330 -0.90 -6.84 46.88
N ARG A 331 -1.94 -6.37 46.18
CA ARG A 331 -2.80 -5.28 46.66
C ARG A 331 -3.49 -5.62 47.97
N ARG A 332 -4.01 -6.85 48.13
CA ARG A 332 -4.61 -7.31 49.39
C ARG A 332 -3.59 -7.33 50.52
N LEU A 333 -2.40 -7.87 50.27
CA LEU A 333 -1.34 -7.94 51.26
C LEU A 333 -0.86 -6.53 51.66
N ALA A 334 -0.66 -5.64 50.69
CA ALA A 334 -0.32 -4.25 50.94
C ALA A 334 -1.41 -3.55 51.78
N GLN A 335 -2.69 -3.79 51.48
CA GLN A 335 -3.80 -3.29 52.29
C GLN A 335 -3.74 -3.83 53.72
N THR A 336 -3.51 -5.13 53.92
CA THR A 336 -3.36 -5.72 55.26
C THR A 336 -2.19 -5.10 56.03
N VAL A 337 -1.06 -4.82 55.38
CA VAL A 337 0.08 -4.13 56.01
C VAL A 337 -0.29 -2.71 56.42
N LEU A 338 -1.04 -1.99 55.59
CA LEU A 338 -1.55 -0.65 55.93
C LEU A 338 -2.56 -0.67 57.07
N ASP A 339 -3.47 -1.65 57.09
CA ASP A 339 -4.47 -1.83 58.15
C ASP A 339 -3.76 -2.13 59.49
N GLN A 340 -2.83 -3.10 59.50
CA GLN A 340 -2.02 -3.42 60.68
C GLN A 340 -1.20 -2.24 61.16
N ARG A 341 -0.63 -1.45 60.24
CA ARG A 341 0.05 -0.20 60.58
C ARG A 341 -0.91 0.78 61.25
N THR A 342 -2.09 0.95 60.69
CA THR A 342 -3.13 1.83 61.24
C THR A 342 -3.51 1.38 62.66
N ASP A 343 -3.68 0.08 62.89
CA ASP A 343 -3.96 -0.48 64.22
C ASP A 343 -2.83 -0.20 65.21
N VAL A 344 -1.57 -0.34 64.79
CA VAL A 344 -0.39 -0.02 65.61
C VAL A 344 -0.34 1.47 65.94
N GLU A 345 -0.58 2.33 64.93
CA GLU A 345 -0.62 3.78 65.12
C GLU A 345 -1.74 4.17 66.11
N GLN A 346 -2.93 3.59 65.98
CA GLN A 346 -4.05 3.78 66.91
C GLN A 346 -3.68 3.32 68.32
N PHE A 347 -3.09 2.14 68.48
CA PHE A 347 -2.65 1.65 69.79
C PHE A 347 -1.66 2.61 70.47
N PHE A 348 -0.71 3.18 69.73
CA PHE A 348 0.22 4.17 70.27
C PHE A 348 -0.48 5.48 70.66
N LEU A 349 -1.44 5.94 69.87
CA LEU A 349 -2.25 7.12 70.20
C LEU A 349 -3.08 6.89 71.47
N ASP A 350 -3.73 5.73 71.60
CA ASP A 350 -4.51 5.35 72.77
C ASP A 350 -3.63 5.22 74.02
N ALA A 351 -2.44 4.62 73.89
CA ALA A 351 -1.46 4.52 74.97
C ALA A 351 -0.99 5.92 75.42
N LEU A 352 -0.73 6.82 74.47
CA LEU A 352 -0.38 8.21 74.77
C LEU A 352 -1.53 8.95 75.46
N GLU A 353 -2.77 8.73 75.03
CA GLU A 353 -3.94 9.34 75.66
C GLU A 353 -4.17 8.80 77.07
N HIS A 354 -4.00 7.49 77.27
CA HIS A 354 -4.07 6.88 78.60
C HIS A 354 -3.04 7.48 79.55
N VAL A 355 -1.79 7.63 79.12
CA VAL A 355 -0.72 8.25 79.92
C VAL A 355 -1.05 9.72 80.23
N LYS A 356 -1.55 10.49 79.26
CA LYS A 356 -1.98 11.87 79.50
C LYS A 356 -3.08 11.98 80.54
N ARG A 357 -4.12 11.14 80.46
CA ARG A 357 -5.19 11.10 81.47
C ARG A 357 -4.64 10.75 82.85
N GLU A 358 -3.63 9.88 82.92
CA GLU A 358 -3.00 9.51 84.19
C GLU A 358 -2.13 10.64 84.77
N ILE A 359 -1.39 11.38 83.93
CA ILE A 359 -0.70 12.62 84.32
C ILE A 359 -1.71 13.64 84.86
N GLU A 360 -2.85 13.82 84.19
CA GLU A 360 -3.91 14.74 84.64
C GLU A 360 -4.51 14.31 85.98
N ARG A 361 -4.77 13.02 86.18
CA ARG A 361 -5.24 12.45 87.46
C ARG A 361 -4.21 12.64 88.56
N GLU A 362 -2.94 12.34 88.30
CA GLU A 362 -1.85 12.52 89.25
C GLU A 362 -1.71 13.99 89.65
N ARG A 363 -1.69 14.92 88.68
CA ARG A 363 -1.68 16.36 88.95
C ARG A 363 -2.93 16.84 89.69
N LYS A 364 -4.09 16.25 89.44
CA LYS A 364 -5.32 16.56 90.19
C LYS A 364 -5.24 16.05 91.63
N ALA A 365 -4.80 14.81 91.84
CA ALA A 365 -4.60 14.24 93.17
C ALA A 365 -3.52 14.99 93.97
N GLN A 366 -2.43 15.42 93.31
CA GLN A 366 -1.41 16.28 93.91
C GLN A 366 -2.02 17.62 94.33
N ARG A 367 -2.77 18.30 93.46
CA ARG A 367 -3.50 19.53 93.80
C ARG A 367 -4.50 19.33 94.93
N GLU A 368 -5.23 18.22 94.96
CA GLU A 368 -6.18 17.88 96.04
C GLU A 368 -5.44 17.62 97.35
N GLN A 369 -4.30 16.92 97.34
CA GLN A 369 -3.45 16.72 98.52
C GLN A 369 -2.81 18.01 99.02
N GLU A 370 -2.36 18.88 98.12
CA GLU A 370 -1.86 20.22 98.44
C GLU A 370 -2.97 21.10 99.00
N PHE A 371 -4.17 21.06 98.40
CA PHE A 371 -5.35 21.75 98.90
C PHE A 371 -5.75 21.23 100.29
N GLU A 372 -5.76 19.92 100.53
CA GLU A 372 -6.01 19.33 101.85
C GLU A 372 -4.92 19.68 102.87
N ARG A 373 -3.64 19.71 102.48
CA ARG A 373 -2.54 20.18 103.34
C ARG A 373 -2.71 21.64 103.70
N TYR A 374 -3.00 22.48 102.72
CA TYR A 374 -3.32 23.89 102.91
C TYR A 374 -4.56 24.06 103.82
N HIS A 375 -5.64 23.30 103.58
CA HIS A 375 -6.84 23.34 104.43
C HIS A 375 -6.58 22.81 105.85
N ARG A 376 -5.70 21.82 106.04
CA ARG A 376 -5.25 21.36 107.37
C ARG A 376 -4.39 22.41 108.07
N GLU A 377 -3.52 23.12 107.35
CA GLU A 377 -2.71 24.22 107.91
C GLU A 377 -3.57 25.43 108.26
N VAL A 378 -4.52 25.80 107.40
CA VAL A 378 -5.50 26.88 107.67
C VAL A 378 -6.43 26.49 108.82
N ASN A 379 -6.92 25.25 108.90
CA ASN A 379 -7.72 24.78 110.05
C ASN A 379 -6.90 24.62 111.34
N ARG A 380 -5.59 24.33 111.28
CA ARG A 380 -4.70 24.38 112.46
C ARG A 380 -4.47 25.80 112.96
N SER A 381 -4.52 26.79 112.07
CA SER A 381 -4.25 28.20 112.38
C SER A 381 -5.50 29.04 112.65
N GLN A 382 -6.71 28.48 112.53
CA GLN A 382 -7.96 29.18 112.86
C GLN A 382 -8.81 28.41 113.87
N GLY A 383 -8.42 28.58 115.13
CA GLY A 383 -9.20 28.24 116.31
C GLY A 383 -8.86 29.19 117.47
N LEU A 384 -9.24 30.47 117.35
CA LEU A 384 -9.77 31.39 118.38
C LEU A 384 -9.92 32.81 117.78
N LYS A 385 -11.06 33.46 118.04
CA LYS A 385 -11.48 34.81 117.54
C LYS A 385 -10.98 35.96 118.47
N PRO A 386 -11.47 37.20 118.31
CA PRO A 386 -10.90 38.34 117.57
C PRO A 386 -10.28 39.43 118.50
N SER A 387 -9.46 40.34 117.96
CA SER A 387 -9.51 41.81 118.21
C SER A 387 -8.16 42.52 117.99
N LEU A 388 -8.07 43.16 116.83
CA LEU A 388 -7.62 44.53 116.58
C LEU A 388 -6.24 45.00 117.11
N ARG A 389 -5.34 45.26 116.18
CA ARG A 389 -4.62 46.55 116.13
C ARG A 389 -4.20 46.89 114.70
N PHE A 390 -4.91 47.82 114.07
CA PHE A 390 -4.44 48.52 112.86
C PHE A 390 -3.50 49.67 113.27
N PRO A 391 -2.38 49.85 112.55
CA PRO A 391 -1.83 51.19 112.34
C PRO A 391 -1.63 51.54 110.85
N LYS A 392 -2.43 52.52 110.43
CA LYS A 392 -2.28 53.64 109.49
C LYS A 392 -1.20 53.64 108.37
N LEU A 393 -1.76 53.77 107.16
CA LEU A 393 -1.30 54.34 105.89
C LEU A 393 -0.04 55.23 105.90
N GLN A 394 0.88 54.93 104.99
CA GLN A 394 1.59 55.93 104.19
C GLN A 394 1.95 55.34 102.82
N SER A 395 1.44 55.98 101.77
CA SER A 395 1.86 55.76 100.38
C SER A 395 3.32 56.23 100.23
N PRO A 396 4.10 55.59 99.34
CA PRO A 396 4.48 56.37 98.17
C PRO A 396 4.44 55.60 96.85
N ASN A 397 4.24 56.41 95.84
CA ASN A 397 4.31 56.12 94.42
C ASN A 397 5.74 55.73 93.99
N ASN A 398 5.78 54.80 93.04
CA ASN A 398 6.72 54.66 91.93
C ASN A 398 8.21 54.32 92.12
N HIS A 399 8.59 53.41 91.23
CA HIS A 399 9.85 53.33 90.47
C HIS A 399 11.08 52.66 91.09
N ASN A 400 11.42 51.55 90.43
CA ASN A 400 12.72 51.26 89.84
C ASN A 400 13.89 50.80 90.73
N HIS A 401 14.29 49.58 90.36
CA HIS A 401 15.66 49.17 90.07
C HIS A 401 16.60 48.79 91.23
N THR A 402 16.93 47.50 91.19
CA THR A 402 18.30 46.94 91.20
C THR A 402 19.15 47.15 92.44
N ALA A 403 19.41 46.05 93.13
CA ALA A 403 20.74 45.61 93.59
C ALA A 403 20.58 44.41 94.53
N THR A 404 21.47 43.42 94.70
CA THR A 404 22.71 42.95 94.07
C THR A 404 23.14 41.75 94.92
N ALA A 405 23.99 40.88 94.35
CA ALA A 405 24.79 39.80 94.95
C ALA A 405 24.12 38.42 94.97
N GLY A 406 24.69 37.36 94.39
CA GLY A 406 25.94 37.16 93.65
C GLY A 406 25.73 36.01 92.67
N ALA A 407 26.29 36.07 91.46
CA ALA A 407 27.61 35.51 91.14
C ALA A 407 27.65 33.98 91.35
N ARG A 408 28.06 33.13 90.41
CA ARG A 408 28.87 33.30 89.21
C ARG A 408 28.89 31.93 88.51
N GLN A 409 29.13 31.97 87.20
CA GLN A 409 29.93 31.00 86.42
C GLN A 409 29.33 29.63 86.04
N ALA A 410 29.25 29.44 84.72
CA ALA A 410 29.45 28.17 84.01
C ALA A 410 30.84 27.57 84.36
N PRO A 411 31.14 26.25 84.17
CA PRO A 411 31.34 25.71 82.81
C PRO A 411 31.05 24.20 82.60
N GLU A 412 30.98 23.85 81.31
CA GLU A 412 31.51 22.68 80.58
C GLU A 412 31.24 21.19 80.94
N SER A 413 31.16 20.42 79.84
CA SER A 413 30.95 18.98 79.61
C SER A 413 31.82 18.01 80.45
N PRO A 414 31.47 16.71 80.51
CA PRO A 414 32.04 15.80 79.50
C PRO A 414 31.13 14.68 79.01
N SER A 415 31.43 14.25 77.79
CA SER A 415 31.11 12.95 77.21
C SER A 415 31.51 11.78 78.11
N SER A 416 30.62 10.82 78.33
CA SER A 416 30.98 9.43 78.57
C SER A 416 29.83 8.52 78.16
N GLN A 417 30.13 7.66 77.18
CA GLN A 417 29.34 6.50 76.83
C GLN A 417 29.06 5.68 78.10
N GLN A 418 27.82 5.68 78.57
CA GLN A 418 27.34 4.75 79.58
C GLN A 418 26.36 3.82 78.86
N HIS A 419 26.85 2.63 78.56
CA HIS A 419 26.03 1.47 78.24
C HIS A 419 25.08 1.23 79.43
N PHE A 420 23.86 1.74 79.36
CA PHE A 420 22.78 1.27 80.23
C PHE A 420 22.36 -0.11 79.72
N SER A 421 23.08 -1.14 80.17
CA SER A 421 22.67 -2.53 80.06
C SER A 421 21.78 -2.92 81.26
N GLU A 422 20.93 -2.00 81.70
CA GLU A 422 19.91 -2.25 82.71
C GLU A 422 18.55 -2.01 82.05
N LYS A 423 17.73 -3.07 82.01
CA LYS A 423 16.37 -3.01 81.44
C LYS A 423 15.52 -2.15 82.36
N VAL A 424 15.44 -0.85 82.10
CA VAL A 424 14.49 0.02 82.78
C VAL A 424 13.08 -0.37 82.35
N ASP A 425 12.32 -0.98 83.26
CA ASP A 425 10.93 -1.35 82.99
C ASP A 425 10.07 -0.08 82.92
N LEU A 426 9.20 0.00 81.89
CA LEU A 426 8.27 1.13 81.71
C LEU A 426 7.45 1.44 82.97
N ARG A 427 7.21 0.42 83.82
CA ARG A 427 6.47 0.52 85.09
C ARG A 427 7.20 1.32 86.18
N GLN A 428 8.49 1.58 86.02
CA GLN A 428 9.33 2.28 87.01
C GLN A 428 9.48 3.78 86.68
N LEU A 429 9.04 4.22 85.50
CA LEU A 429 9.10 5.63 85.09
C LEU A 429 7.93 6.45 85.63
N SER A 430 8.15 7.75 85.85
CA SER A 430 7.06 8.72 86.08
C SER A 430 6.15 8.78 84.85
N TRP A 431 4.89 9.19 85.02
CA TRP A 431 3.96 9.26 83.89
C TRP A 431 4.41 10.26 82.81
N GLU A 432 5.08 11.34 83.19
CA GLU A 432 5.66 12.33 82.25
C GLU A 432 6.80 11.75 81.42
N ASP A 433 7.65 10.90 82.01
CA ASP A 433 8.74 10.25 81.29
C ASP A 433 8.23 9.11 80.39
N ARG A 434 7.16 8.42 80.79
CA ARG A 434 6.46 7.47 79.91
C ARG A 434 5.86 8.17 78.69
N GLU A 435 5.29 9.36 78.84
CA GLU A 435 4.77 10.14 77.71
C GLU A 435 5.89 10.51 76.73
N ARG A 436 7.03 10.99 77.24
CA ARG A 436 8.19 11.34 76.42
C ARG A 436 8.76 10.13 75.66
N VAL A 437 8.89 8.99 76.33
CA VAL A 437 9.36 7.75 75.69
C VAL A 437 8.39 7.27 74.62
N LEU A 438 7.07 7.26 74.89
CA LEU A 438 6.07 6.84 73.90
C LEU A 438 6.02 7.78 72.68
N ARG A 439 6.13 9.10 72.87
CA ARG A 439 6.21 10.07 71.76
C ARG A 439 7.48 9.86 70.94
N LEU A 440 8.60 9.61 71.60
CA LEU A 440 9.88 9.36 70.93
C LEU A 440 9.86 8.03 70.16
N VAL A 441 9.24 6.98 70.71
CA VAL A 441 9.07 5.69 70.04
C VAL A 441 8.14 5.81 68.83
N PHE A 442 6.99 6.48 68.96
CA PHE A 442 6.08 6.74 67.84
C PHE A 442 6.78 7.55 66.72
N ALA A 443 7.51 8.60 67.08
CA ALA A 443 8.28 9.40 66.12
C ALA A 443 9.43 8.60 65.47
N LYS A 444 10.09 7.71 66.23
CA LYS A 444 11.20 6.89 65.71
C LYS A 444 10.70 5.79 64.78
N ILE A 445 9.55 5.16 65.07
CA ILE A 445 8.90 4.18 64.18
C ILE A 445 8.47 4.88 62.89
N ASN A 446 7.81 6.03 62.98
CA ASN A 446 7.38 6.79 61.80
C ASN A 446 8.57 7.34 60.98
N GLY A 447 9.68 7.70 61.64
CA GLY A 447 10.88 8.23 60.98
C GLY A 447 11.80 7.17 60.36
N SER A 448 11.75 5.91 60.80
CA SER A 448 12.55 4.82 60.20
C SER A 448 11.88 4.19 58.97
N GLN A 449 10.58 4.42 58.76
CA GLN A 449 9.85 3.94 57.58
C GLN A 449 10.16 4.74 56.30
N SER A 450 10.51 6.03 56.39
CA SER A 450 10.78 6.88 55.21
C SER A 450 12.03 6.49 54.41
N TYR A 451 12.90 5.64 54.96
CA TYR A 451 14.13 5.20 54.28
C TYR A 451 13.90 4.04 53.30
N VAL A 452 12.75 3.36 53.35
CA VAL A 452 12.48 2.14 52.55
C VAL A 452 11.75 2.45 51.23
N ASP A 453 11.16 3.64 51.06
CA ASP A 453 10.33 4.01 49.90
C ASP A 453 11.11 4.59 48.69
N LEU A 454 12.44 4.58 48.69
CA LEU A 454 13.27 5.17 47.60
C LEU A 454 14.05 4.16 46.73
N GLN A 455 13.85 2.85 46.91
CA GLN A 455 14.43 1.82 46.04
C GLN A 455 13.36 0.82 45.59
N GLY A 456 12.73 1.11 44.45
CA GLY A 456 11.75 0.21 43.81
C GLY A 456 11.42 0.62 42.38
N ASP A 457 12.18 0.08 41.44
CA ASP A 457 11.87 -0.21 40.03
C ASP A 457 11.12 0.82 39.17
N ALA A 458 11.89 1.47 38.28
CA ALA A 458 11.40 1.99 37.01
C ALA A 458 11.61 0.92 35.91
N PRO A 459 10.58 0.46 35.18
CA PRO A 459 10.78 -0.40 34.03
C PRO A 459 11.19 0.42 32.80
N SER A 460 12.27 -0.03 32.14
CA SER A 460 12.69 0.47 30.84
C SER A 460 11.70 0.03 29.76
N HIS A 461 11.10 0.99 29.06
CA HIS A 461 10.49 0.76 27.76
C HIS A 461 11.58 0.75 26.70
N ALA A 462 12.03 -0.44 26.29
CA ALA A 462 12.74 -0.65 25.05
C ALA A 462 11.78 -1.31 24.06
N ALA A 463 11.37 -0.54 23.06
CA ALA A 463 10.61 -1.02 21.92
C ALA A 463 11.49 -1.91 21.02
N GLU A 464 10.85 -2.92 20.45
CA GLU A 464 11.41 -3.93 19.57
C GLU A 464 11.99 -3.36 18.27
N THR A 465 13.06 -3.99 17.80
CA THR A 465 13.29 -4.20 16.36
C THR A 465 14.20 -5.43 16.19
N PRO A 466 13.79 -6.47 15.47
CA PRO A 466 14.70 -7.39 14.79
C PRO A 466 14.67 -7.14 13.26
N PRO A 467 15.49 -7.79 12.41
CA PRO A 467 16.60 -8.73 12.67
C PRO A 467 17.88 -8.40 11.87
N ASN A 468 18.96 -9.15 12.09
CA ASN A 468 20.06 -9.25 11.12
C ASN A 468 20.77 -10.61 11.19
N ALA A 469 20.67 -11.41 10.11
CA ALA A 469 21.68 -12.33 9.55
C ALA A 469 21.01 -13.32 8.54
N PRO A 470 21.73 -13.92 7.57
CA PRO A 470 22.90 -13.44 6.83
C PRO A 470 22.74 -13.54 5.29
N SER A 471 23.69 -12.92 4.60
CA SER A 471 23.95 -12.96 3.15
C SER A 471 23.94 -14.37 2.54
N CYS A 472 23.22 -14.54 1.41
CA CYS A 472 23.34 -15.65 0.48
C CYS A 472 23.22 -15.11 -0.96
N HIS A 473 24.21 -15.41 -1.80
CA HIS A 473 24.34 -15.04 -3.21
C HIS A 473 23.28 -15.71 -4.12
N HIS A 474 22.72 -14.98 -5.10
CA HIS A 474 22.63 -15.41 -6.52
C HIS A 474 22.02 -14.34 -7.47
N GLU A 475 22.81 -14.00 -8.51
CA GLU A 475 22.47 -13.76 -9.94
C GLU A 475 21.10 -13.16 -10.37
N PRO A 476 21.07 -12.12 -11.24
CA PRO A 476 19.86 -11.66 -11.90
C PRO A 476 19.66 -12.31 -13.29
N SER A 477 18.44 -12.75 -13.57
CA SER A 477 17.98 -13.06 -14.94
C SER A 477 16.55 -12.54 -15.19
N PRO A 478 16.16 -12.32 -16.46
CA PRO A 478 15.43 -11.13 -16.88
C PRO A 478 13.94 -11.40 -17.22
N ASN A 479 13.25 -10.33 -17.66
CA ASN A 479 11.91 -10.23 -18.24
C ASN A 479 10.76 -9.83 -17.30
N GLN A 480 10.43 -8.54 -17.33
CA GLN A 480 9.02 -8.10 -17.39
C GLN A 480 8.88 -6.98 -18.43
N ARG A 481 8.49 -7.38 -19.64
CA ARG A 481 7.74 -6.54 -20.56
C ARG A 481 6.26 -6.88 -20.37
N GLU A 482 5.42 -5.88 -20.55
CA GLU A 482 4.03 -6.00 -20.99
C GLU A 482 2.94 -6.22 -19.91
N ARG A 483 2.44 -5.10 -19.36
CA ARG A 483 1.03 -4.97 -18.98
C ARG A 483 0.48 -3.64 -19.47
N GLN A 484 -0.13 -3.67 -20.65
CA GLN A 484 -1.26 -2.82 -20.99
C GLN A 484 -2.39 -3.72 -21.48
N ARG A 485 -3.50 -3.79 -20.73
CA ARG A 485 -4.84 -3.73 -21.33
C ARG A 485 -5.89 -3.43 -20.27
N ALA A 486 -6.68 -2.43 -20.61
CA ALA A 486 -7.74 -1.83 -19.83
C ALA A 486 -8.95 -2.76 -19.70
N THR A 487 -9.58 -2.71 -18.54
CA THR A 487 -10.90 -3.27 -18.28
C THR A 487 -11.94 -2.16 -18.49
N ALA A 488 -12.59 -2.13 -19.65
CA ALA A 488 -13.79 -1.34 -19.86
C ALA A 488 -15.00 -2.27 -19.77
N VAL A 489 -15.73 -2.15 -18.67
CA VAL A 489 -17.05 -2.76 -18.46
C VAL A 489 -18.07 -1.80 -19.06
N TYR A 490 -18.85 -2.25 -20.05
CA TYR A 490 -20.05 -1.52 -20.48
C TYR A 490 -21.21 -2.48 -20.69
N PHE A 491 -22.35 -2.08 -20.12
CA PHE A 491 -23.60 -2.80 -20.00
C PHE A 491 -24.34 -2.94 -21.34
N ALA A 492 -25.06 -4.05 -21.46
CA ALA A 492 -26.02 -4.33 -22.51
C ALA A 492 -27.24 -3.40 -22.44
N THR A 493 -27.73 -2.94 -23.60
CA THR A 493 -29.13 -2.55 -23.79
C THR A 493 -29.62 -3.03 -25.17
N GLU A 494 -30.78 -3.66 -25.16
CA GLU A 494 -31.53 -4.19 -26.31
C GLU A 494 -32.16 -3.07 -27.16
N PRO A 495 -32.51 -3.31 -28.43
CA PRO A 495 -33.45 -2.45 -29.14
C PRO A 495 -34.80 -3.15 -29.37
N THR A 496 -35.87 -2.58 -28.81
CA THR A 496 -37.26 -2.77 -29.24
C THR A 496 -37.60 -1.88 -30.44
N PRO A 497 -38.49 -2.30 -31.36
CA PRO A 497 -38.92 -1.49 -32.51
C PRO A 497 -40.21 -0.71 -32.21
N ALA A 498 -40.27 0.54 -32.67
CA ALA A 498 -41.52 1.31 -32.78
C ALA A 498 -41.43 2.17 -34.07
N VAL A 499 -42.19 1.82 -35.12
CA VAL A 499 -43.53 2.34 -35.45
C VAL A 499 -43.47 3.78 -35.99
N ALA A 500 -43.74 3.89 -37.29
CA ALA A 500 -44.01 5.13 -38.03
C ALA A 500 -45.33 5.80 -37.57
N PRO A 501 -45.50 7.10 -37.85
CA PRO A 501 -46.30 7.51 -39.02
C PRO A 501 -45.62 8.71 -39.75
N GLY A 502 -45.81 9.02 -41.03
CA GLY A 502 -46.97 8.90 -41.91
C GLY A 502 -47.40 10.31 -42.37
N ARG A 503 -47.52 10.51 -43.70
CA ARG A 503 -47.93 11.70 -44.50
C ARG A 503 -46.78 12.59 -45.00
N GLY A 504 -46.69 12.96 -46.28
CA GLY A 504 -47.52 12.71 -47.45
C GLY A 504 -47.21 13.71 -48.57
N SER A 505 -47.53 13.33 -49.83
CA SER A 505 -47.56 14.15 -51.05
C SER A 505 -46.21 14.53 -51.68
N GLY A 506 -45.92 14.35 -52.97
CA GLY A 506 -46.68 13.83 -54.10
C GLY A 506 -45.98 14.15 -55.43
N ARG A 507 -46.25 13.30 -56.44
CA ARG A 507 -46.20 13.51 -57.91
C ARG A 507 -44.86 13.54 -58.70
N GLY A 508 -44.85 12.72 -59.76
CA GLY A 508 -43.98 12.76 -60.94
C GLY A 508 -43.45 11.36 -61.29
N ALA A 509 -44.18 10.48 -61.98
CA ALA A 509 -44.19 10.32 -63.46
C ALA A 509 -42.77 10.35 -64.07
N GLY A 510 -42.22 9.33 -64.74
CA GLY A 510 -42.67 8.01 -65.19
C GLY A 510 -41.46 7.32 -65.87
N ASP A 511 -41.72 6.18 -66.50
CA ASP A 511 -40.79 5.40 -67.36
C ASP A 511 -39.72 4.56 -66.60
N GLY A 512 -39.51 3.26 -66.80
CA GLY A 512 -40.00 2.30 -67.77
C GLY A 512 -39.01 1.12 -67.83
N GLY A 513 -39.39 -0.05 -67.31
CA GLY A 513 -38.84 -1.35 -67.74
C GLY A 513 -37.67 -1.98 -66.95
N PRO A 514 -37.54 -3.32 -66.98
CA PRO A 514 -37.05 -4.12 -65.84
C PRO A 514 -35.73 -4.85 -66.11
N MET A 515 -34.98 -5.22 -65.07
CA MET A 515 -33.97 -6.28 -65.18
C MET A 515 -33.74 -6.97 -63.84
N GLU A 516 -33.53 -8.26 -63.95
CA GLU A 516 -33.78 -9.31 -62.97
C GLU A 516 -32.74 -9.39 -61.85
N MET A 517 -33.23 -9.73 -60.66
CA MET A 517 -32.40 -10.32 -59.60
C MET A 517 -32.18 -11.80 -59.91
N LEU A 518 -30.93 -12.20 -60.15
CA LEU A 518 -30.53 -13.61 -60.15
C LEU A 518 -29.99 -14.00 -58.78
N SER A 519 -30.83 -14.72 -58.05
CA SER A 519 -30.49 -15.50 -56.87
C SER A 519 -29.59 -16.69 -57.24
N MET A 520 -28.43 -16.83 -56.60
CA MET A 520 -27.63 -18.06 -56.71
C MET A 520 -28.10 -19.10 -55.69
N SER A 521 -28.71 -20.19 -56.17
CA SER A 521 -28.94 -21.40 -55.37
C SER A 521 -27.76 -22.36 -55.48
N LEU A 522 -27.20 -22.73 -54.33
CA LEU A 522 -26.21 -23.80 -54.15
C LEU A 522 -26.95 -25.10 -53.80
N SER A 523 -27.05 -26.05 -54.74
CA SER A 523 -27.17 -27.48 -54.39
C SER A 523 -26.83 -28.36 -55.59
N GLY A 524 -25.74 -29.12 -55.49
CA GLY A 524 -25.32 -30.07 -56.52
C GLY A 524 -24.41 -31.15 -55.94
N MET A 525 -24.95 -31.97 -55.03
CA MET A 525 -24.37 -33.27 -54.67
C MET A 525 -24.95 -34.33 -55.61
N PRO A 526 -24.15 -35.21 -56.23
CA PRO A 526 -24.69 -36.30 -57.05
C PRO A 526 -25.17 -37.46 -56.18
N LEU A 527 -26.43 -37.84 -56.37
CA LEU A 527 -27.03 -39.07 -55.87
C LEU A 527 -26.48 -40.28 -56.67
N THR A 528 -25.99 -41.29 -55.96
CA THR A 528 -25.61 -42.60 -56.49
C THR A 528 -26.83 -43.40 -56.97
N PRO A 529 -26.81 -44.08 -58.13
CA PRO A 529 -27.88 -44.97 -58.51
C PRO A 529 -27.76 -46.34 -57.84
N ARG A 530 -28.86 -46.75 -57.20
CA ARG A 530 -29.08 -48.07 -56.58
C ARG A 530 -29.48 -49.07 -57.67
N VAL A 531 -28.71 -50.15 -57.81
CA VAL A 531 -29.00 -51.27 -58.72
C VAL A 531 -30.23 -52.05 -58.24
N PRO A 532 -31.23 -52.34 -59.11
CA PRO A 532 -32.24 -53.33 -58.81
C PRO A 532 -31.84 -54.71 -59.35
N ASN A 533 -31.94 -55.67 -58.44
CA ASN A 533 -31.77 -57.10 -58.62
C ASN A 533 -33.04 -57.69 -59.28
N ARG A 534 -32.93 -58.56 -60.30
CA ARG A 534 -33.85 -59.70 -60.53
C ARG A 534 -33.52 -60.62 -61.74
N LEU A 535 -33.59 -61.92 -61.43
CA LEU A 535 -34.03 -63.08 -62.24
C LEU A 535 -33.09 -63.54 -63.38
N ARG A 536 -32.35 -64.66 -63.27
CA ARG A 536 -32.73 -66.09 -63.11
C ARG A 536 -33.53 -66.65 -64.30
N THR A 537 -32.82 -67.19 -65.29
CA THR A 537 -33.29 -68.13 -66.33
C THR A 537 -32.15 -69.14 -66.55
N SER A 538 -32.26 -70.33 -65.98
CA SER A 538 -32.65 -71.59 -66.66
C SER A 538 -31.56 -72.13 -67.60
N GLU A 539 -30.70 -72.97 -67.05
CA GLU A 539 -29.93 -73.95 -67.80
C GLU A 539 -30.86 -75.03 -68.34
N GLY A 540 -30.76 -75.29 -69.64
CA GLY A 540 -31.31 -76.45 -70.33
C GLY A 540 -30.20 -77.02 -71.22
N LYS A 541 -30.09 -78.34 -71.18
CA LYS A 541 -29.11 -79.22 -71.83
C LYS A 541 -28.74 -78.88 -73.27
#